data_AF-A0A7G6Z645-F1
#
_entry.id   AF-A0A7G6Z645-F1
#
_cell.length_a   1.000
_cell.length_b   1.000
_cell.length_c   1.000
_cell.angle_alpha   90.00
_cell.angle_beta   90.00
_cell.angle_gamma   90.00
#
_symmetry.space_group_name_H-M   'P 1'
#
loop_
_entity.id
_entity.type
_entity.pdbx_description
1 polymer ?
#
loop_
_entity_poly.entity_id
_entity_poly.type
_entity_poly.pdbx_seq_one_letter_code
_entity_poly.pdbx_strand_id
1 'polypeptide(L)'
;MSFVARWVDVYTGGLPPEISAVRRDEIVSDLWEQSATMTADPGSEVEVARSIRSRAIRGAFQDLLWRDQEMRRFRAFRSTTMTPQERRSTHRLSWVLYAAATFVTTIGLVAAERAATNLSINAQPGASFPILASSVLAFVALGLLLRTATRAAGVGLLAISAWSLNWFLLAGSSSLSANFGTLLWKASVIISIPAVLIIGTVLLPLIFTALIAVVLRRLHRIEQPPSP
;
A
#
# COMPACT_ATOMS: atom_id res chain seq x y z
N MET A 1 20.86 19.24 14.98
CA MET A 1 19.89 18.19 15.41
C MET A 1 20.65 16.88 15.58
N SER A 2 20.61 16.27 16.77
CA SER A 2 21.37 15.04 17.06
C SER A 2 20.84 13.84 16.28
N PHE A 3 21.68 12.83 16.06
CA PHE A 3 21.27 11.57 15.42
C PHE A 3 20.07 10.93 16.13
N VAL A 4 20.05 10.99 17.46
CA VAL A 4 18.97 10.44 18.29
C VAL A 4 17.66 11.17 18.04
N ALA A 5 17.66 12.52 18.01
CA ALA A 5 16.44 13.28 17.74
C ALA A 5 15.83 12.92 16.38
N ARG A 6 16.66 12.79 15.33
CA ARG A 6 16.20 12.36 14.01
C ARG A 6 15.63 10.93 14.03
N TRP A 7 16.28 10.02 14.75
CA TRP A 7 15.76 8.66 14.93
C TRP A 7 14.40 8.66 15.63
N VAL A 8 14.23 9.45 16.70
CA VAL A 8 12.96 9.61 17.42
C VAL A 8 11.88 10.13 16.50
N ASP A 9 12.15 11.16 15.71
CA ASP A 9 11.17 11.67 14.74
C ASP A 9 10.72 10.60 13.75
N VAL A 10 11.65 9.78 13.27
CA VAL A 10 11.36 8.68 12.34
C VAL A 10 10.51 7.59 13.00
N TYR A 11 10.93 7.06 14.16
CA TYR A 11 10.23 5.93 14.78
C TYR A 11 8.95 6.35 15.51
N THR A 12 8.77 7.63 15.85
CA THR A 12 7.50 8.13 16.41
C THR A 12 6.52 8.60 15.33
N GLY A 13 6.97 8.77 14.07
CA GLY A 13 6.14 9.26 12.98
C GLY A 13 4.88 8.41 12.74
N GLY A 14 3.69 9.01 12.73
CA GLY A 14 2.42 8.31 12.56
C GLY A 14 1.82 7.72 13.85
N LEU A 15 2.45 7.94 15.01
CA LEU A 15 1.77 7.81 16.31
C LEU A 15 0.91 9.07 16.57
N PRO A 16 -0.09 8.98 17.46
CA PRO A 16 -0.82 10.15 17.93
C PRO A 16 0.11 11.27 18.41
N PRO A 17 -0.17 12.54 18.10
CA PRO A 17 0.70 13.66 18.44
C PRO A 17 1.09 13.69 19.93
N GLU A 18 0.13 13.38 20.80
CA GLU A 18 0.31 13.38 22.26
C GLU A 18 1.32 12.32 22.69
N ILE A 19 1.20 11.10 22.17
CA ILE A 19 2.12 10.00 22.45
C ILE A 19 3.52 10.31 21.91
N SER A 20 3.59 10.86 20.70
CA SER A 20 4.86 11.25 20.08
C SER A 20 5.57 12.37 20.83
N ALA A 21 4.81 13.35 21.34
CA ALA A 21 5.33 14.47 22.12
C ALA A 21 5.89 13.97 23.46
N VAL A 22 5.11 13.19 24.21
CA VAL A 22 5.54 12.61 25.49
C VAL A 22 6.84 11.80 25.31
N ARG A 23 6.91 10.97 24.26
CA ARG A 23 8.11 10.17 24.00
C ARG A 23 9.32 11.01 23.61
N ARG A 24 9.11 12.10 22.85
CA ARG A 24 10.20 13.04 22.51
C ARG A 24 10.72 13.75 23.75
N ASP A 25 9.83 14.22 24.61
CA ASP A 25 10.19 14.92 25.85
C ASP A 25 10.96 14.01 26.81
N GLU A 26 10.54 12.75 26.95
CA GLU A 26 11.27 11.73 27.72
C GLU A 26 12.70 11.54 27.21
N ILE A 27 12.88 11.35 25.89
CA ILE A 27 14.21 11.16 25.29
C ILE A 27 15.06 12.44 25.38
N VAL A 28 14.46 13.62 25.27
CA VAL A 28 15.17 14.90 25.44
C VAL A 28 15.65 15.05 26.89
N SER A 29 14.81 14.69 27.87
CA SER A 29 15.17 14.67 29.29
C SER A 29 16.32 13.71 29.56
N ASP A 30 16.25 12.47 29.06
CA ASP A 30 17.31 11.46 29.21
C ASP A 30 18.65 11.91 28.61
N LEU A 31 18.61 12.58 27.45
CA LEU A 31 19.80 13.12 26.81
C LEU A 31 20.39 14.28 27.61
N TRP A 32 19.53 15.13 28.18
CA TRP A 32 19.96 16.24 29.03
C TRP A 32 20.65 15.72 30.29
N GLU A 33 20.05 14.76 31.00
CA GLU A 33 20.64 14.13 32.20
C GLU A 33 21.99 13.46 31.91
N GLN A 34 22.10 12.74 30.79
CA GLN A 34 23.37 12.12 30.36
C GLN A 34 24.44 13.18 30.04
N SER A 35 24.06 14.27 29.40
CA SER A 35 25.00 15.36 29.08
C SER A 35 25.46 16.11 30.33
N ALA A 36 24.56 16.34 31.29
CA ALA A 36 24.84 17.03 32.55
C ALA A 36 25.78 16.21 33.45
N THR A 37 25.63 14.88 33.46
CA THR A 37 26.49 13.99 34.27
C THR A 37 27.94 13.95 33.76
N MET A 38 28.16 14.11 32.45
CA MET A 38 29.48 13.96 31.83
C MET A 38 30.23 15.28 31.59
N THR A 39 29.55 16.42 31.67
CA THR A 39 30.19 17.76 31.59
C THR A 39 31.08 18.08 32.78
N ALA A 40 31.08 17.24 33.82
CA ALA A 40 32.02 17.32 34.93
C ALA A 40 33.48 16.96 34.54
N ASP A 41 33.72 16.36 33.36
CA ASP A 41 35.06 16.01 32.87
C ASP A 41 35.33 16.59 31.45
N PRO A 42 36.23 17.58 31.29
CA PRO A 42 36.44 18.33 30.04
C PRO A 42 36.91 17.53 28.82
N GLY A 43 37.40 16.29 28.99
CA GLY A 43 37.84 15.43 27.89
C GLY A 43 36.75 14.59 27.23
N SER A 44 35.51 14.60 27.77
CA SER A 44 34.56 13.50 27.56
C SER A 44 33.59 13.65 26.37
N GLU A 45 33.48 14.81 25.72
CA GLU A 45 32.37 15.08 24.77
C GLU A 45 32.27 14.08 23.60
N VAL A 46 33.42 13.66 23.04
CA VAL A 46 33.47 12.69 21.95
C VAL A 46 33.05 11.29 22.44
N GLU A 47 33.45 10.93 23.66
CA GLU A 47 33.08 9.66 24.30
C GLU A 47 31.59 9.63 24.64
N VAL A 48 31.04 10.74 25.11
CA VAL A 48 29.59 10.94 25.34
C VAL A 48 28.83 10.71 24.04
N ALA A 49 29.20 11.41 22.97
CA ALA A 49 28.52 11.30 21.68
C ALA A 49 28.60 9.89 21.08
N ARG A 50 29.70 9.17 21.32
CA ARG A 50 29.88 7.77 20.88
C ARG A 50 29.04 6.81 21.73
N SER A 51 29.00 7.01 23.04
CA SER A 51 28.19 6.23 23.97
C SER A 51 26.70 6.36 23.66
N ILE A 52 26.21 7.60 23.48
CA ILE A 52 24.83 7.90 23.09
C ILE A 52 24.48 7.22 21.76
N ARG A 53 25.33 7.35 20.73
CA ARG A 53 25.09 6.70 19.43
C ARG A 53 25.06 5.18 19.54
N SER A 54 25.98 4.58 20.29
CA SER A 54 26.03 3.13 20.51
C SER A 54 24.77 2.63 21.23
N ARG A 55 24.27 3.37 22.21
CA ARG A 55 23.04 3.05 22.93
C ARG A 55 21.82 3.17 22.01
N ALA A 56 21.73 4.24 21.22
CA ALA A 56 20.63 4.44 20.27
C ALA A 56 20.54 3.31 19.24
N ILE A 57 21.67 2.86 18.68
CA ILE A 57 21.68 1.76 17.72
C ILE A 57 21.24 0.44 18.37
N ARG A 58 21.70 0.15 19.59
CA ARG A 58 21.29 -1.06 20.32
C ARG A 58 19.83 -1.00 20.79
N GLY A 59 19.34 0.19 21.11
CA GLY A 59 17.96 0.45 21.54
C GLY A 59 16.94 0.51 20.40
N ALA A 60 17.38 0.76 19.16
CA ALA A 60 16.50 0.93 18.01
C ALA A 60 15.50 -0.22 17.81
N PHE A 61 15.90 -1.47 18.09
CA PHE A 61 14.98 -2.61 18.01
C PHE A 61 13.89 -2.55 19.08
N GLN A 62 14.24 -2.17 20.31
CA GLN A 62 13.28 -1.99 21.40
C GLN A 62 12.34 -0.81 21.12
N ASP A 63 12.84 0.28 20.54
CA ASP A 63 12.02 1.42 20.10
C ASP A 63 10.97 1.00 19.07
N LEU A 64 11.35 0.16 18.11
CA LEU A 64 10.43 -0.38 17.10
C LEU A 64 9.41 -1.35 17.71
N LEU A 65 9.83 -2.20 18.65
CA LEU A 65 8.91 -3.07 19.39
C LEU A 65 7.91 -2.27 20.22
N TRP A 66 8.38 -1.25 20.93
CA TRP A 66 7.55 -0.32 21.68
C TRP A 66 6.54 0.37 20.76
N ARG A 67 7.00 0.91 19.63
CA ARG A 67 6.12 1.55 18.62
C ARG A 67 5.03 0.60 18.16
N ASP A 68 5.37 -0.65 17.87
CA ASP A 68 4.40 -1.62 17.41
C ASP A 68 3.39 -2.03 18.50
N GLN A 69 3.83 -2.13 19.77
CA GLN A 69 2.92 -2.31 20.90
C GLN A 69 1.97 -1.12 21.09
N GLU A 70 2.49 0.11 20.98
CA GLU A 70 1.70 1.32 21.18
C GLU A 70 0.71 1.52 20.02
N MET A 71 1.13 1.24 18.79
CA MET A 71 0.23 1.17 17.63
C MET A 71 -0.88 0.12 17.83
N ARG A 72 -0.57 -1.03 18.41
CA ARG A 72 -1.57 -2.05 18.72
C ARG A 72 -2.56 -1.58 19.78
N ARG A 73 -2.09 -0.95 20.85
CA ARG A 73 -2.94 -0.35 21.91
C ARG A 73 -3.84 0.75 21.35
N PHE A 74 -3.28 1.65 20.56
CA PHE A 74 -4.04 2.72 19.91
C PHE A 74 -5.12 2.16 18.97
N ARG A 75 -4.80 1.15 18.16
CA ARG A 75 -5.80 0.46 17.31
C ARG A 75 -6.89 -0.21 18.14
N ALA A 76 -6.55 -0.85 19.25
CA ALA A 76 -7.51 -1.49 20.15
C ALA A 76 -8.46 -0.45 20.76
N PHE A 77 -7.92 0.64 21.33
CA PHE A 77 -8.71 1.77 21.85
C PHE A 77 -9.61 2.37 20.77
N ARG A 78 -9.09 2.59 19.56
CA ARG A 78 -9.88 3.11 18.46
C ARG A 78 -11.03 2.17 18.06
N SER A 79 -10.78 0.87 18.08
CA SER A 79 -11.81 -0.12 17.74
C SER A 79 -12.97 -0.15 18.75
N THR A 80 -12.75 0.29 19.99
CA THR A 80 -13.80 0.46 21.00
C THR A 80 -14.55 1.79 20.83
N THR A 81 -13.90 2.83 20.32
CA THR A 81 -14.52 4.15 20.12
C THR A 81 -15.23 4.29 18.76
N MET A 82 -14.87 3.47 17.77
CA MET A 82 -15.51 3.46 16.45
C MET A 82 -16.97 3.03 16.53
N THR A 83 -17.84 3.75 15.83
CA THR A 83 -19.25 3.36 15.74
C THR A 83 -19.39 2.02 14.97
N PRO A 84 -20.42 1.20 15.28
CA PRO A 84 -20.67 -0.03 14.53
C PRO A 84 -20.81 0.18 13.02
N GLN A 85 -21.29 1.36 12.60
CA GLN A 85 -21.46 1.73 11.20
C GLN A 85 -20.12 1.93 10.47
N GLU A 86 -19.16 2.60 11.10
CA GLU A 86 -17.81 2.82 10.53
C GLU A 86 -17.03 1.51 10.40
N ARG A 87 -17.17 0.62 11.40
CA ARG A 87 -16.56 -0.71 11.39
C ARG A 87 -17.12 -1.58 10.25
N ARG A 88 -18.44 -1.53 10.00
CA ARG A 88 -19.06 -2.22 8.86
C ARG A 88 -18.58 -1.65 7.51
N SER A 89 -18.44 -0.33 7.40
CA SER A 89 -17.99 0.32 6.16
C SER A 89 -16.55 -0.06 5.79
N THR A 90 -15.63 -0.06 6.76
CA THR A 90 -14.22 -0.43 6.54
C THR A 90 -14.05 -1.91 6.22
N HIS A 91 -14.85 -2.78 6.85
CA HIS A 91 -14.87 -4.21 6.54
C HIS A 91 -15.39 -4.49 5.13
N ARG A 92 -16.51 -3.86 4.73
CA ARG A 92 -17.07 -3.98 3.37
C ARG A 92 -16.07 -3.53 2.32
N LEU A 93 -15.41 -2.40 2.51
CA LEU A 93 -14.40 -1.89 1.58
C LEU A 93 -13.22 -2.85 1.44
N SER A 94 -12.75 -3.42 2.56
CA SER A 94 -11.67 -4.40 2.54
C SER A 94 -12.08 -5.66 1.75
N TRP A 95 -13.31 -6.14 1.96
CA TRP A 95 -13.87 -7.27 1.19
C TRP A 95 -13.97 -6.99 -0.30
N VAL A 96 -14.44 -5.81 -0.69
CA VAL A 96 -14.50 -5.41 -2.11
C VAL A 96 -13.11 -5.41 -2.73
N LEU A 97 -12.10 -4.87 -2.02
CA LEU A 97 -10.72 -4.87 -2.49
C LEU A 97 -10.14 -6.28 -2.63
N TYR A 98 -10.41 -7.17 -1.66
CA TYR A 98 -9.98 -8.57 -1.75
C TYR A 98 -10.65 -9.30 -2.91
N ALA A 99 -11.97 -9.15 -3.07
CA ALA A 99 -12.71 -9.75 -4.17
C ALA A 99 -12.20 -9.26 -5.52
N ALA A 100 -11.94 -7.96 -5.66
CA ALA A 100 -11.38 -7.38 -6.88
C ALA A 100 -9.97 -7.93 -7.18
N ALA A 101 -9.09 -7.99 -6.18
CA ALA A 101 -7.74 -8.54 -6.33
C ALA A 101 -7.77 -10.00 -6.78
N THR A 102 -8.56 -10.84 -6.10
CA THR A 102 -8.74 -12.25 -6.45
C THR A 102 -9.29 -12.39 -7.87
N PHE A 103 -10.32 -11.62 -8.23
CA PHE A 103 -10.92 -11.65 -9.55
C PHE A 103 -9.91 -11.31 -10.66
N VAL A 104 -9.15 -10.23 -10.50
CA VAL A 104 -8.11 -9.81 -11.46
C VAL A 104 -7.03 -10.89 -11.60
N THR A 105 -6.56 -11.46 -10.48
CA THR A 105 -5.58 -12.55 -10.51
C THR A 105 -6.13 -13.78 -11.24
N THR A 106 -7.35 -14.22 -10.92
CA THR A 106 -7.95 -15.40 -11.54
C THR A 106 -8.16 -15.22 -13.04
N ILE A 107 -8.72 -14.09 -13.48
CA ILE A 107 -8.90 -13.81 -14.91
C ILE A 107 -7.55 -13.78 -15.62
N GLY A 108 -6.57 -13.11 -15.05
CA GLY A 108 -5.25 -12.98 -15.66
C GLY A 108 -4.55 -14.33 -15.82
N LEU A 109 -4.63 -15.22 -14.81
CA LEU A 109 -4.05 -16.56 -14.89
C LEU A 109 -4.72 -17.41 -15.98
N VAL A 110 -6.05 -17.42 -16.04
CA VAL A 110 -6.82 -18.14 -17.08
C VAL A 110 -6.49 -17.59 -18.47
N ALA A 111 -6.40 -16.27 -18.61
CA ALA A 111 -6.04 -15.64 -19.88
C ALA A 111 -4.59 -15.94 -20.29
N ALA A 112 -3.65 -15.96 -19.35
CA ALA A 112 -2.26 -16.30 -19.63
C ALA A 112 -2.12 -17.75 -20.10
N GLU A 113 -2.81 -18.69 -19.44
CA GLU A 113 -2.87 -20.10 -19.84
C GLU A 113 -3.45 -20.25 -21.25
N ARG A 114 -4.58 -19.58 -21.54
CA ARG A 114 -5.19 -19.58 -22.87
C ARG A 114 -4.27 -19.01 -23.94
N ALA A 115 -3.63 -17.87 -23.65
CA ALA A 115 -2.69 -17.24 -24.58
C ALA A 115 -1.44 -18.12 -24.82
N ALA A 116 -1.00 -18.89 -23.84
CA ALA A 116 0.15 -19.80 -23.96
C ALA A 116 -0.19 -21.09 -24.74
N THR A 117 -1.43 -21.56 -24.66
CA THR A 117 -1.88 -22.82 -25.29
C THR A 117 -2.51 -22.62 -26.66
N ASN A 118 -2.85 -21.39 -27.06
CA ASN A 118 -3.45 -21.10 -28.35
C ASN A 118 -2.41 -21.14 -29.48
N LEU A 119 -2.55 -22.13 -30.37
CA LEU A 119 -1.70 -22.33 -31.56
C LEU A 119 -2.25 -21.64 -32.83
N SER A 120 -3.23 -20.73 -32.70
CA SER A 120 -3.79 -20.01 -33.85
C SER A 120 -2.72 -19.19 -34.57
N ILE A 121 -2.78 -19.18 -35.91
CA ILE A 121 -1.93 -18.34 -36.78
C ILE A 121 -2.11 -16.85 -36.46
N ASN A 122 -3.26 -16.45 -35.91
CA ASN A 122 -3.58 -15.07 -35.54
C ASN A 122 -3.20 -14.73 -34.08
N ALA A 123 -2.61 -15.67 -33.35
CA ALA A 123 -2.14 -15.42 -32.00
C ALA A 123 -0.91 -14.52 -32.05
N GLN A 124 -0.96 -13.43 -31.29
CA GLN A 124 0.16 -12.52 -31.15
C GLN A 124 1.27 -13.20 -30.33
N PRO A 125 2.48 -13.39 -30.90
CA PRO A 125 3.59 -14.03 -30.18
C PRO A 125 3.93 -13.25 -28.92
N GLY A 126 4.09 -13.95 -27.80
CA GLY A 126 4.53 -13.35 -26.54
C GLY A 126 3.45 -12.64 -25.73
N ALA A 127 2.16 -12.66 -26.13
CA ALA A 127 1.07 -12.06 -25.36
C ALA A 127 0.86 -12.71 -23.97
N SER A 128 1.24 -13.98 -23.80
CA SER A 128 1.11 -14.72 -22.54
C SER A 128 1.98 -14.13 -21.41
N PHE A 129 3.19 -13.67 -21.73
CA PHE A 129 4.13 -13.14 -20.74
C PHE A 129 3.62 -11.88 -20.00
N PRO A 130 3.21 -10.79 -20.69
CA PRO A 130 2.72 -9.59 -20.00
C PRO A 130 1.39 -9.82 -19.28
N ILE A 131 0.52 -10.71 -19.76
CA ILE A 131 -0.70 -11.12 -19.06
C ILE A 131 -0.33 -11.84 -17.75
N LEU A 132 0.62 -12.78 -17.80
CA LEU A 132 1.11 -13.47 -16.61
C LEU A 132 1.77 -12.51 -15.62
N ALA A 133 2.64 -11.61 -16.09
CA ALA A 133 3.28 -10.60 -15.24
C ALA A 133 2.24 -9.72 -14.53
N SER A 134 1.20 -9.28 -15.24
CA SER A 134 0.10 -8.51 -14.64
C SER A 134 -0.63 -9.32 -13.56
N SER A 135 -0.87 -10.61 -13.78
CA SER A 135 -1.52 -11.51 -12.82
C SER A 135 -0.70 -11.70 -11.54
N VAL A 136 0.62 -11.85 -11.69
CA VAL A 136 1.56 -11.93 -10.55
C VAL A 136 1.54 -10.63 -9.74
N LEU A 137 1.50 -9.46 -10.40
CA LEU A 137 1.39 -8.18 -9.70
C LEU A 137 0.08 -8.09 -8.90
N ALA A 138 -1.06 -8.55 -9.43
CA ALA A 138 -2.31 -8.61 -8.68
C ALA A 138 -2.22 -9.54 -7.46
N PHE A 139 -1.52 -10.68 -7.60
CA PHE A 139 -1.31 -11.61 -6.49
C PHE A 139 -0.43 -10.98 -5.38
N VAL A 140 0.64 -10.27 -5.75
CA VAL A 140 1.47 -9.52 -4.79
C VAL A 140 0.63 -8.41 -4.13
N ALA A 141 -0.19 -7.70 -4.91
CA ALA A 141 -1.09 -6.68 -4.39
C ALA A 141 -2.08 -7.25 -3.35
N LEU A 142 -2.64 -8.44 -3.59
CA LEU A 142 -3.47 -9.17 -2.63
C LEU A 142 -2.71 -9.41 -1.32
N GLY A 143 -1.46 -9.91 -1.39
CA GLY A 143 -0.61 -10.08 -0.21
C GLY A 143 -0.36 -8.78 0.57
N LEU A 144 -0.15 -7.67 -0.14
CA LEU A 144 0.01 -6.34 0.49
C LEU A 144 -1.30 -5.82 1.11
N LEU A 145 -2.46 -6.15 0.55
CA LEU A 145 -3.77 -5.76 1.09
C LEU A 145 -4.11 -6.51 2.39
N LEU A 146 -3.55 -7.70 2.62
CA LEU A 146 -3.75 -8.46 3.86
C LEU A 146 -3.13 -7.75 5.07
N ARG A 147 -2.06 -6.96 4.88
CA ARG A 147 -1.37 -6.25 5.97
C ARG A 147 -1.81 -4.79 6.01
N THR A 148 -2.35 -4.34 7.13
CA THR A 148 -2.89 -2.96 7.28
C THR A 148 -1.86 -1.87 6.93
N ALA A 149 -0.60 -2.09 7.26
CA ALA A 149 0.49 -1.14 7.00
C ALA A 149 0.81 -0.95 5.51
N THR A 150 0.57 -1.97 4.68
CA THR A 150 0.92 -1.94 3.24
C THR A 150 -0.31 -1.83 2.34
N ARG A 151 -1.50 -1.60 2.90
CA ARG A 151 -2.75 -1.54 2.12
C ARG A 151 -2.71 -0.48 1.03
N ALA A 152 -2.19 0.71 1.31
CA ALA A 152 -2.10 1.77 0.30
C ALA A 152 -1.25 1.34 -0.91
N ALA A 153 -0.09 0.74 -0.66
CA ALA A 153 0.77 0.17 -1.71
C ALA A 153 0.05 -0.98 -2.46
N GLY A 154 -0.68 -1.84 -1.73
CA GLY A 154 -1.48 -2.91 -2.32
C GLY A 154 -2.57 -2.39 -3.27
N VAL A 155 -3.32 -1.36 -2.90
CA VAL A 155 -4.34 -0.77 -3.79
C VAL A 155 -3.68 -0.14 -5.03
N GLY A 156 -2.57 0.58 -4.86
CA GLY A 156 -1.83 1.15 -5.99
C GLY A 156 -1.33 0.09 -6.96
N LEU A 157 -0.73 -0.99 -6.43
CA LEU A 157 -0.23 -2.10 -7.24
C LEU A 157 -1.36 -2.85 -7.95
N LEU A 158 -2.50 -3.04 -7.27
CA LEU A 158 -3.69 -3.64 -7.86
C LEU A 158 -4.23 -2.81 -9.02
N ALA A 159 -4.25 -1.48 -8.88
CA ALA A 159 -4.70 -0.58 -9.94
C ALA A 159 -3.79 -0.67 -11.18
N ILE A 160 -2.45 -0.68 -10.98
CA ILE A 160 -1.47 -0.86 -12.06
C ILE A 160 -1.68 -2.19 -12.76
N SER A 161 -1.79 -3.27 -11.98
CA SER A 161 -2.02 -4.62 -12.50
C SER A 161 -3.33 -4.75 -13.27
N ALA A 162 -4.43 -4.19 -12.76
CA ALA A 162 -5.73 -4.24 -13.42
C ALA A 162 -5.71 -3.46 -14.75
N TRP A 163 -5.07 -2.29 -14.78
CA TRP A 163 -4.90 -1.52 -16.01
C TRP A 163 -4.05 -2.27 -17.04
N SER A 164 -2.88 -2.79 -16.63
CA SER A 164 -2.00 -3.52 -17.54
C SER A 164 -2.67 -4.77 -18.08
N LEU A 165 -3.35 -5.53 -17.22
CA LEU A 165 -4.09 -6.72 -17.61
C LEU A 165 -5.16 -6.37 -18.65
N ASN A 166 -5.98 -5.35 -18.38
CA ASN A 166 -7.03 -4.92 -19.32
C ASN A 166 -6.45 -4.56 -20.69
N TRP A 167 -5.36 -3.78 -20.72
CA TRP A 167 -4.68 -3.42 -21.96
C TRP A 167 -4.23 -4.66 -22.76
N PHE A 168 -3.56 -5.61 -22.10
CA PHE A 168 -3.04 -6.81 -22.77
C PHE A 168 -4.14 -7.80 -23.16
N LEU A 169 -5.25 -7.89 -22.43
CA LEU A 169 -6.41 -8.69 -22.83
C LEU A 169 -7.08 -8.15 -24.10
N LEU A 170 -7.15 -6.82 -24.23
CA LEU A 170 -7.70 -6.17 -25.41
C LEU A 170 -6.78 -6.36 -26.63
N ALA A 171 -5.48 -6.07 -26.46
CA ALA A 171 -4.48 -6.23 -27.51
C ALA A 171 -4.32 -7.70 -27.94
N GLY A 172 -4.33 -8.64 -26.99
CA GLY A 172 -4.20 -10.08 -27.20
C GLY A 172 -5.53 -10.81 -27.40
N SER A 173 -6.62 -10.10 -27.69
CA SER A 173 -7.96 -10.70 -27.78
C SER A 173 -8.07 -11.80 -28.84
N SER A 174 -7.33 -11.69 -29.96
CA SER A 174 -7.21 -12.74 -30.98
C SER A 174 -6.51 -14.00 -30.45
N SER A 175 -5.57 -13.85 -29.52
CA SER A 175 -4.87 -14.94 -28.85
C SER A 175 -5.71 -15.63 -27.77
N LEU A 176 -6.79 -15.03 -27.30
CA LEU A 176 -7.68 -15.63 -26.29
C LEU A 176 -8.78 -16.48 -26.93
N SER A 177 -9.38 -15.98 -28.03
CA SER A 177 -10.40 -16.70 -28.79
C SER A 177 -10.62 -16.07 -30.16
N ALA A 178 -10.65 -16.90 -31.22
CA ALA A 178 -10.91 -16.45 -32.59
C ALA A 178 -12.30 -15.80 -32.73
N ASN A 179 -13.31 -16.33 -32.03
CA ASN A 179 -14.67 -15.79 -32.04
C ASN A 179 -14.77 -14.47 -31.27
N PHE A 180 -14.00 -14.33 -30.18
CA PHE A 180 -13.98 -13.10 -29.40
C PHE A 180 -13.28 -11.96 -30.14
N GLY A 181 -12.14 -12.25 -30.79
CA GLY A 181 -11.44 -11.27 -31.63
C GLY A 181 -12.31 -10.78 -32.81
N THR A 182 -13.03 -11.68 -33.49
CA THR A 182 -13.95 -11.30 -34.56
C THR A 182 -15.18 -10.53 -34.05
N LEU A 183 -15.71 -10.87 -32.88
CA LEU A 183 -16.77 -10.11 -32.24
C LEU A 183 -16.30 -8.68 -31.88
N LEU A 184 -15.13 -8.53 -31.27
CA LEU A 184 -14.55 -7.23 -30.93
C LEU A 184 -14.23 -6.40 -32.18
N TRP A 185 -13.69 -7.01 -33.22
CA TRP A 185 -13.47 -6.35 -34.51
C TRP A 185 -14.78 -5.86 -35.12
N LYS A 186 -15.82 -6.72 -35.17
CA LYS A 186 -17.14 -6.33 -35.68
C LYS A 186 -17.77 -5.23 -34.82
N ALA A 187 -17.67 -5.34 -33.50
CA ALA A 187 -18.13 -4.30 -32.58
C ALA A 187 -17.37 -2.98 -32.77
N SER A 188 -16.07 -3.04 -33.11
CA SER A 188 -15.24 -1.85 -33.38
C SER A 188 -15.62 -1.07 -34.62
N VAL A 189 -16.15 -1.78 -35.61
CA VAL A 189 -16.62 -1.20 -36.86
C VAL A 189 -18.01 -0.60 -36.68
N ILE A 190 -18.85 -1.20 -35.82
CA ILE A 190 -20.25 -0.76 -35.59
C ILE A 190 -20.32 0.39 -34.57
N ILE A 191 -19.55 0.30 -33.49
CA ILE A 191 -19.50 1.30 -32.43
C ILE A 191 -18.16 2.00 -32.60
N SER A 192 -18.15 3.29 -32.94
CA SER A 192 -16.91 4.08 -33.01
C SER A 192 -16.14 3.91 -31.69
N ILE A 193 -15.14 3.03 -31.73
CA ILE A 193 -14.62 2.35 -30.55
C ILE A 193 -13.82 3.15 -29.51
N PRO A 194 -13.41 4.43 -29.71
CA PRO A 194 -12.79 5.18 -28.62
C PRO A 194 -13.60 5.09 -27.32
N ALA A 195 -14.93 5.17 -27.35
CA ALA A 195 -15.71 5.24 -26.10
C ALA A 195 -15.63 3.99 -25.21
N VAL A 196 -15.72 2.76 -25.75
CA VAL A 196 -15.72 1.52 -24.94
C VAL A 196 -14.31 1.17 -24.46
N LEU A 197 -13.30 1.39 -25.32
CA LEU A 197 -11.90 1.31 -24.91
C LEU A 197 -11.59 2.38 -23.86
N ILE A 198 -12.08 3.61 -24.00
CA ILE A 198 -11.93 4.69 -23.00
C ILE A 198 -12.67 4.33 -21.72
N ILE A 199 -13.85 3.71 -21.75
CA ILE A 199 -14.55 3.29 -20.54
C ILE A 199 -13.77 2.19 -19.81
N GLY A 200 -13.38 1.11 -20.49
CA GLY A 200 -12.65 0.02 -19.86
C GLY A 200 -11.23 0.41 -19.43
N THR A 201 -10.51 1.15 -20.28
CA THR A 201 -9.16 1.63 -19.95
C THR A 201 -9.24 2.77 -18.98
N VAL A 202 -9.94 3.88 -19.22
CA VAL A 202 -9.88 5.11 -18.40
C VAL A 202 -10.79 5.09 -17.17
N LEU A 203 -12.00 4.53 -17.22
CA LEU A 203 -12.90 4.57 -16.04
C LEU A 203 -12.46 3.62 -14.93
N LEU A 204 -11.92 2.44 -15.23
CA LEU A 204 -11.46 1.51 -14.18
C LEU A 204 -10.36 2.09 -13.28
N PRO A 205 -9.28 2.68 -13.80
CA PRO A 205 -8.28 3.42 -13.04
C PRO A 205 -8.82 4.68 -12.40
N LEU A 206 -9.76 5.39 -13.03
CA LEU A 206 -10.40 6.53 -12.38
C LEU A 206 -11.21 6.09 -11.16
N ILE A 207 -11.93 4.97 -11.25
CA ILE A 207 -12.63 4.35 -10.13
C ILE A 207 -11.62 3.89 -9.08
N PHE A 208 -10.52 3.24 -9.48
CA PHE A 208 -9.47 2.80 -8.56
C PHE A 208 -8.74 3.96 -7.89
N THR A 209 -8.40 5.02 -8.63
CA THR A 209 -7.76 6.23 -8.08
C THR A 209 -8.72 7.04 -7.21
N ALA A 210 -10.01 7.10 -7.57
CA ALA A 210 -11.04 7.63 -6.69
C ALA A 210 -11.19 6.79 -5.41
N LEU A 211 -11.11 5.45 -5.52
CA LEU A 211 -11.10 4.56 -4.36
C LEU A 211 -9.88 4.79 -3.49
N ILE A 212 -8.69 4.92 -4.10
CA ILE A 212 -7.43 5.25 -3.42
C ILE A 212 -7.58 6.59 -2.71
N ALA A 213 -8.09 7.61 -3.40
CA ALA A 213 -8.32 8.93 -2.82
C ALA A 213 -9.30 8.87 -1.64
N VAL A 214 -10.40 8.12 -1.76
CA VAL A 214 -11.36 7.91 -0.65
C VAL A 214 -10.72 7.17 0.52
N VAL A 215 -9.93 6.13 0.25
CA VAL A 215 -9.18 5.37 1.26
C VAL A 215 -8.19 6.29 1.97
N LEU A 216 -7.35 7.01 1.22
CA LEU A 216 -6.35 7.94 1.76
C LEU A 216 -7.01 9.07 2.55
N ARG A 217 -8.12 9.64 2.05
CA ARG A 217 -8.85 10.71 2.75
C ARG A 217 -9.53 10.21 4.02
N ARG A 218 -9.98 8.95 4.05
CA ARG A 218 -10.47 8.31 5.28
C ARG A 218 -9.35 8.03 6.26
N LEU A 219 -8.20 7.53 5.80
CA LEU A 219 -7.01 7.34 6.63
C LEU A 219 -6.53 8.69 7.20
N HIS A 220 -6.58 9.76 6.42
CA HIS A 220 -6.20 11.09 6.87
C HIS A 220 -7.21 11.70 7.86
N ARG A 221 -8.52 11.57 7.65
CA ARG A 221 -9.53 11.97 8.67
C ARG A 221 -9.39 11.19 9.97
N ILE A 222 -8.91 9.96 9.87
CA ILE A 222 -8.62 9.09 11.01
C ILE A 222 -7.43 9.63 11.83
N GLU A 223 -6.52 10.38 11.21
CA GLU A 223 -5.32 10.96 11.86
C GLU A 223 -5.55 12.36 12.44
N GLN A 224 -6.62 13.05 12.06
CA GLN A 224 -6.93 14.35 12.68
C GLN A 224 -7.59 14.16 14.05
N PRO A 225 -7.07 14.79 15.12
CA PRO A 225 -7.72 14.78 16.43
C PRO A 225 -9.09 15.48 16.33
N PRO A 226 -10.08 15.08 17.15
CA PRO A 226 -11.37 15.75 17.19
C PRO A 226 -11.14 17.24 17.49
N SER A 227 -11.76 18.11 16.68
CA SER A 227 -11.78 19.54 16.93
C SER A 227 -12.43 19.78 18.30
N PRO A 228 -11.82 20.58 19.19
CA PRO A 228 -12.46 20.98 20.45
C PRO A 228 -13.74 21.79 20.20
#